data_AF-A0A7X3WS79-F1
#
_entry.id   AF-A0A7X3WS79-F1
#
_cell.length_a   1.000
_cell.length_b   1.000
_cell.length_c   1.000
_cell.angle_alpha   90.00
_cell.angle_beta   90.00
_cell.angle_gamma   90.00
#
_symmetry.space_group_name_H-M   'P 1'
#
loop_
_entity.id
_entity.type
_entity.pdbx_description
1 polymer ?
#
loop_
_entity_poly.entity_id
_entity_poly.type
_entity_poly.pdbx_seq_one_letter_code
_entity_poly.pdbx_strand_id
1 'polypeptide(L)'
;MSRQRVVKYPPKRGKLSKSKIERAVKEVLEARGVPIEPKRDTYKYHLKRGNEVIRSGITNDLDRREKEHQRNYGKDVHVQQVGNRTTREGAREWEKKQQRGTS
;
A
#
# COMPACT_ATOMS: atom_id res chain seq x y z
N MET A 1 -35.33 -48.44 5.08
CA MET A 1 -33.84 -48.39 5.15
C MET A 1 -33.35 -47.09 4.55
N SER A 2 -33.07 -46.10 5.40
CA SER A 2 -32.65 -44.76 4.98
C SER A 2 -31.18 -44.80 4.56
N ARG A 3 -30.90 -44.62 3.26
CA ARG A 3 -29.53 -44.53 2.74
C ARG A 3 -28.92 -43.22 3.23
N GLN A 4 -28.10 -43.30 4.27
CA GLN A 4 -27.23 -42.19 4.69
C GLN A 4 -26.32 -41.84 3.52
N ARG A 5 -26.53 -40.69 2.86
CA ARG A 5 -25.56 -40.17 1.89
C ARG A 5 -24.32 -39.74 2.66
N VAL A 6 -23.31 -40.60 2.71
CA VAL A 6 -21.99 -40.28 3.25
C VAL A 6 -21.38 -39.20 2.36
N VAL A 7 -21.35 -37.96 2.84
CA VAL A 7 -20.66 -36.86 2.16
C VAL A 7 -19.16 -37.15 2.25
N LYS A 8 -18.62 -37.76 1.18
CA LYS A 8 -17.21 -38.11 1.06
C LYS A 8 -16.40 -36.80 0.96
N TYR A 9 -15.69 -36.48 2.04
CA TYR A 9 -14.83 -35.31 2.28
C TYR A 9 -15.53 -33.97 2.61
N PRO A 10 -14.99 -33.21 3.59
CA PRO A 10 -15.38 -31.81 3.76
C PRO A 10 -14.99 -31.03 2.49
N PRO A 11 -15.82 -30.06 2.05
CA PRO A 11 -15.49 -29.25 0.89
C PRO A 11 -14.14 -28.59 1.13
N LYS A 12 -13.17 -28.83 0.22
CA LYS A 12 -11.88 -28.14 0.28
C LYS A 12 -12.18 -26.65 0.22
N ARG A 13 -12.04 -25.94 1.35
CA ARG A 13 -12.01 -24.49 1.41
C ARG A 13 -10.89 -24.06 0.45
N GLY A 14 -11.26 -23.74 -0.80
CA GLY A 14 -10.33 -23.12 -1.73
C GLY A 14 -9.73 -21.95 -1.00
N LYS A 15 -8.39 -21.91 -0.90
CA LYS A 15 -7.70 -20.81 -0.24
C LYS A 15 -8.12 -19.53 -0.97
N LEU A 16 -8.97 -18.73 -0.34
CA LEU A 16 -9.40 -17.45 -0.88
C LEU A 16 -8.15 -16.62 -1.14
N SER A 17 -8.10 -15.91 -2.27
CA SER A 17 -7.02 -14.97 -2.54
C SER A 17 -6.95 -13.92 -1.42
N LYS A 18 -5.76 -13.43 -1.12
CA LYS A 18 -5.52 -12.42 -0.08
C LYS A 18 -6.47 -11.22 -0.22
N SER A 19 -6.70 -10.75 -1.45
CA SER A 19 -7.63 -9.66 -1.76
C SER A 19 -9.10 -9.97 -1.44
N LYS A 20 -9.53 -11.23 -1.63
CA LYS A 20 -10.91 -11.64 -1.33
C LYS A 20 -11.13 -11.80 0.17
N ILE A 21 -10.11 -12.24 0.90
CA ILE A 21 -10.10 -12.26 2.37
C ILE A 21 -10.15 -10.82 2.90
N GLU A 22 -9.29 -9.93 2.40
CA GLU A 22 -9.26 -8.53 2.82
C GLU A 22 -10.60 -7.82 2.56
N ARG A 23 -11.25 -8.07 1.41
CA ARG A 23 -12.59 -7.55 1.11
C ARG A 23 -13.64 -8.08 2.09
N ALA A 24 -13.69 -9.40 2.31
CA ALA A 24 -14.66 -10.01 3.21
C ALA A 24 -14.48 -9.54 4.66
N VAL A 25 -13.24 -9.38 5.11
CA VAL A 25 -12.92 -8.84 6.44
C VAL A 25 -13.38 -7.38 6.55
N LYS A 26 -13.15 -6.57 5.51
CA LYS A 26 -13.61 -5.17 5.46
C LYS A 26 -15.14 -5.08 5.59
N GLU A 27 -15.87 -5.88 4.81
CA GLU A 27 -17.34 -5.92 4.82
C GLU A 27 -17.92 -6.31 6.20
N VAL A 28 -17.31 -7.33 6.84
CA VAL A 28 -17.72 -7.76 8.19
C VAL A 28 -17.43 -6.71 9.25
N LEU A 29 -16.29 -6.01 9.15
CA LEU A 29 -15.93 -4.94 10.09
C LEU A 29 -16.84 -3.71 9.95
N GLU A 30 -17.17 -3.32 8.71
CA GLU A 30 -18.13 -2.24 8.42
C GLU A 30 -19.52 -2.58 8.96
N ALA A 31 -20.01 -3.80 8.73
CA ALA A 31 -21.29 -4.27 9.26
C ALA A 31 -21.36 -4.30 10.80
N ARG A 32 -20.20 -4.47 11.46
CA ARG A 32 -20.08 -4.43 12.93
C ARG A 32 -19.89 -3.02 13.49
N GLY A 33 -19.85 -1.98 12.65
CA GLY A 33 -19.64 -0.60 13.07
C GLY A 33 -18.26 -0.34 13.68
N VAL A 34 -17.28 -1.20 13.40
CA VAL A 34 -15.91 -1.01 13.89
C VAL A 34 -15.24 0.05 13.02
N PRO A 35 -14.74 1.16 13.58
CA PRO A 35 -14.04 2.16 12.80
C PRO A 35 -12.76 1.54 12.21
N ILE A 36 -12.73 1.42 10.88
CA ILE A 36 -11.55 0.96 10.16
C ILE A 36 -10.68 2.19 9.93
N GLU A 37 -9.80 2.49 10.88
CA GLU A 37 -8.83 3.56 10.65
C GLU A 37 -7.91 3.18 9.49
N PRO A 38 -7.81 4.02 8.44
CA PRO A 38 -6.89 3.76 7.35
C PRO A 38 -5.46 3.69 7.91
N LYS A 39 -4.78 2.58 7.62
CA LYS A 39 -3.41 2.37 8.11
C LYS A 39 -2.50 3.51 7.63
N ARG A 40 -1.77 4.10 8.56
CA ARG A 40 -0.72 5.10 8.31
C ARG A 40 0.60 4.42 7.97
N ASP A 41 0.64 3.71 6.85
CA ASP A 41 1.77 2.90 6.39
C ASP A 41 2.49 3.48 5.17
N THR A 42 2.02 4.62 4.66
CA THR A 42 2.55 5.24 3.44
C THR A 42 3.52 6.36 3.79
N TYR A 43 4.71 6.31 3.21
CA TYR A 43 5.74 7.35 3.28
C TYR A 43 5.64 8.29 2.09
N LYS A 44 5.94 9.55 2.35
CA LYS A 44 6.15 10.59 1.34
C LYS A 44 7.65 10.83 1.20
N TYR A 45 8.14 11.03 -0.01
CA TYR A 45 9.57 11.22 -0.23
C TYR A 45 9.88 12.19 -1.36
N HIS A 46 11.08 12.77 -1.28
CA HIS A 46 11.76 13.48 -2.37
C HIS A 46 12.96 12.65 -2.82
N LEU A 47 13.01 12.35 -4.12
CA LEU A 47 14.19 11.85 -4.79
C LEU A 47 15.11 13.05 -5.08
N LYS A 48 16.29 13.02 -4.47
CA LYS A 48 17.30 14.06 -4.62
C LYS A 48 18.51 13.54 -5.38
N ARG A 49 19.15 14.41 -6.15
CA ARG A 49 20.48 14.22 -6.69
C ARG A 49 21.32 15.40 -6.25
N GLY A 50 22.25 15.17 -5.32
CA GLY A 50 22.91 16.25 -4.60
C GLY A 50 21.89 17.17 -3.91
N ASN A 51 21.90 18.46 -4.27
CA ASN A 51 21.01 19.48 -3.70
C ASN A 51 19.69 19.67 -4.46
N GLU A 52 19.50 19.01 -5.60
CA GLU A 52 18.32 19.19 -6.45
C GLU A 52 17.27 18.10 -6.18
N VAL A 53 16.00 18.49 -6.10
CA VAL A 53 14.86 17.57 -6.01
C VAL A 53 14.41 17.20 -7.43
N ILE A 54 14.70 15.98 -7.85
CA ILE A 54 14.31 15.47 -9.18
C ILE A 54 12.82 15.09 -9.19
N ARG A 55 12.35 14.42 -8.13
CA ARG A 55 11.00 13.85 -8.11
C ARG A 55 10.44 13.74 -6.71
N SER A 56 9.16 14.00 -6.54
CA SER A 56 8.40 13.67 -5.33
C SER A 56 7.51 12.45 -5.59
N GLY A 57 7.28 11.64 -4.55
CA GLY A 57 6.41 10.47 -4.66
C GLY A 57 6.05 9.86 -3.32
N ILE A 58 5.23 8.80 -3.39
CA ILE A 58 4.81 8.03 -2.21
C ILE A 58 5.20 6.56 -2.34
N THR A 59 5.55 5.93 -1.22
CA THR A 59 5.90 4.50 -1.16
C THR A 59 5.55 3.91 0.21
N ASN A 60 5.36 2.61 0.29
CA ASN A 60 5.26 1.88 1.57
C ASN A 60 6.64 1.41 2.06
N ASP A 61 7.66 1.48 1.21
CA ASP A 61 9.02 1.03 1.50
C ASP A 61 10.02 1.98 0.82
N LEU A 62 10.82 2.68 1.62
CA LEU A 62 11.77 3.68 1.14
C LEU A 62 13.07 3.05 0.63
N ASP A 63 13.59 2.03 1.32
CA ASP A 63 14.84 1.34 0.97
C ASP A 63 14.70 0.61 -0.39
N ARG A 64 13.60 -0.12 -0.57
CA ARG A 64 13.31 -0.76 -1.86
C ARG A 64 13.20 0.29 -2.97
N ARG A 65 12.56 1.42 -2.67
CA ARG A 65 12.30 2.48 -3.67
C ARG A 65 13.57 3.21 -4.06
N GLU A 66 14.47 3.45 -3.12
CA GLU A 66 15.80 4.02 -3.38
C GLU A 66 16.62 3.12 -4.30
N LYS A 67 16.67 1.82 -4.03
CA LYS A 67 17.37 0.85 -4.90
C LYS A 67 16.78 0.82 -6.31
N GLU A 68 15.46 0.89 -6.46
CA GLU A 68 14.81 1.02 -7.76
C GLU A 68 15.24 2.32 -8.48
N HIS A 69 15.27 3.45 -7.78
CA HIS A 69 15.68 4.72 -8.36
C HIS A 69 17.16 4.76 -8.70
N GLN A 70 18.04 4.20 -7.87
CA GLN A 70 19.48 4.11 -8.17
C GLN A 70 19.77 3.30 -9.43
N ARG A 71 18.97 2.26 -9.70
CA ARG A 71 19.09 1.49 -10.95
C ARG A 71 18.65 2.29 -12.18
N ASN A 72 17.65 3.15 -12.04
CA ASN A 72 17.09 3.91 -13.16
C ASN A 72 17.80 5.26 -13.40
N TYR A 73 18.23 5.93 -12.35
CA TYR A 73 18.79 7.30 -12.37
C TYR A 73 20.27 7.36 -11.98
N GLY A 74 20.91 6.24 -11.63
CA GLY A 74 22.32 6.19 -11.19
C GLY A 74 22.49 6.26 -9.67
N LYS A 75 23.67 5.91 -9.17
CA LYS A 75 23.95 5.77 -7.73
C LYS A 75 23.96 7.11 -6.96
N ASP A 76 23.97 8.23 -7.68
CA ASP A 76 24.01 9.57 -7.10
C ASP A 76 22.65 10.08 -6.61
N VAL A 77 21.57 9.32 -6.84
CA VAL A 77 20.25 9.65 -6.31
C VAL A 77 19.98 8.98 -4.97
N HIS A 78 19.37 9.73 -4.06
CA HIS A 78 18.92 9.22 -2.77
C HIS A 78 17.49 9.65 -2.46
N VAL A 79 16.80 8.81 -1.68
CA VAL A 79 15.40 9.05 -1.29
C VAL A 79 15.37 9.68 0.09
N GLN A 80 14.91 10.93 0.17
CA GLN A 80 14.71 11.63 1.43
C GLN A 80 13.25 11.58 1.86
N GLN A 81 12.98 11.03 3.05
CA GLN A 81 11.65 11.01 3.63
C GLN A 81 11.15 12.42 3.97
N VAL A 82 9.88 12.68 3.71
CA VAL A 82 9.20 13.94 4.01
C VAL A 82 8.17 13.75 5.12
N GLY A 83 8.53 14.18 6.33
CA GLY A 83 7.66 14.17 7.49
C GLY A 83 7.21 12.77 7.94
N ASN A 84 6.08 12.72 8.63
CA ASN A 84 5.56 11.49 9.24
C ASN A 84 4.83 10.59 8.24
N ARG A 85 4.70 9.30 8.62
CA ARG A 85 3.87 8.33 7.91
C ARG A 85 2.41 8.78 7.89
N THR A 86 1.78 8.69 6.73
CA THR A 86 0.40 9.11 6.51
C THR A 86 -0.43 7.97 5.92
N THR A 87 -1.74 8.14 5.95
CA THR A 87 -2.67 7.29 5.21
C THR A 87 -2.37 7.38 3.71
N ARG A 88 -2.63 6.30 2.97
CA ARG A 88 -2.45 6.27 1.50
C ARG A 88 -3.17 7.43 0.79
N GLU A 89 -4.36 7.79 1.23
CA GLU A 89 -5.14 8.90 0.65
C GLU A 89 -4.46 10.25 0.88
N GLY A 90 -4.17 10.61 2.12
CA GLY A 90 -3.45 11.84 2.43
C GLY A 90 -2.05 11.92 1.78
N ALA A 91 -1.36 10.79 1.61
CA ALA A 91 -0.09 10.74 0.87
C ALA A 91 -0.30 11.07 -0.61
N ARG A 92 -1.36 10.54 -1.24
CA ARG A 92 -1.72 10.80 -2.63
C ARG A 92 -2.13 12.25 -2.86
N GLU A 93 -2.85 12.86 -1.92
CA GLU A 93 -3.19 14.28 -1.98
C GLU A 93 -1.94 15.17 -1.89
N TRP A 94 -1.01 14.82 -1.01
CA TRP A 94 0.29 15.49 -0.94
C TRP A 94 1.05 15.39 -2.26
N GLU A 95 1.13 14.21 -2.87
CA GLU A 95 1.80 14.00 -4.16
C GLU A 95 1.17 14.86 -5.26
N LYS A 96 -0.16 14.91 -5.35
CA LYS A 96 -0.87 15.79 -6.29
C LYS A 96 -0.56 17.26 -6.05
N LYS A 97 -0.49 17.70 -4.78
CA LYS A 97 -0.15 19.08 -4.45
C LYS A 97 1.26 19.45 -4.89
N GLN A 98 2.22 18.54 -4.75
CA GLN A 98 3.60 18.74 -5.22
C GLN A 98 3.65 18.93 -6.74
N GLN A 99 2.87 18.14 -7.50
CA GLN A 99 2.82 18.26 -8.97
C GLN A 99 2.18 19.58 -9.46
N ARG A 100 1.21 20.12 -8.72
CA ARG A 100 0.53 21.38 -9.07
C ARG A 100 1.36 22.64 -8.79
N GLY A 101 2.35 22.56 -7.90
CA GLY A 101 3.23 23.69 -7.57
C GLY A 101 4.39 23.90 -8.53
N THR A 102 4.59 22.99 -9.48
CA THR A 102 5.63 23.04 -10.53
C THR A 102 5.11 23.56 -11.88
N SER A 103 3.94 24.21 -11.91
CA SER A 103 3.34 24.83 -13.11
C SER A 103 3.59 26.33 -13.19
#